data_AF-A0A3D4JKJ0-F1
#
_entry.id   AF-A0A3D4JKJ0-F1
#
_cell.length_a   1.000
_cell.length_b   1.000
_cell.length_c   1.000
_cell.angle_alpha   90.00
_cell.angle_beta   90.00
_cell.angle_gamma   90.00
#
_symmetry.space_group_name_H-M   'P 1'
#
loop_
_entity.id
_entity.type
_entity.pdbx_description
1 polymer ?
#
loop_
_entity_poly.entity_id
_entity_poly.type
_entity_poly.pdbx_seq_one_letter_code
_entity_poly.pdbx_strand_id
1 'polypeptide(L)'
;MKKYLFLLISCSLCLSAFSGCNTVDNSENKAVNADVTSSVSEETETAAESSEIQYQTEAGISENITESSAADTDIYAETSVQTLDTQAQASAEKIVLSQDTMTVLLNETAAAEASVTPSGTSAVLVWSSTDSTIASVDADGNIKGISEGACTIMVKDKNNPDVSASIHVTVRAVAETTQSNSVNGVTALTYVSGILVVNKTYALPSDYDPGVDADAMAAFEEMQKAAYAEGYSLYISSGYRSYSTQENLYNSYVARDGKQLADTYSARPGHSEHQTGLAFDLNSVDASFADTPEGKWVAENCHKYGFIV
;
A
#
# COMPACT_ATOMS: atom_id res chain seq x y z
N MET A 1 -10.17 11.46 21.67
CA MET A 1 -10.46 10.07 21.29
C MET A 1 -9.13 9.44 20.88
N LYS A 2 -8.71 8.37 21.55
CA LYS A 2 -7.55 7.57 21.12
C LYS A 2 -7.92 6.90 19.79
N LYS A 3 -7.00 6.89 18.82
CA LYS A 3 -7.18 6.21 17.53
C LYS A 3 -6.42 4.89 17.59
N TYR A 4 -7.09 3.80 17.25
CA TYR A 4 -6.57 2.44 17.19
C TYR A 4 -6.29 2.08 15.72
N LEU A 5 -5.16 1.41 15.50
CA LEU A 5 -4.63 1.10 14.18
C LEU A 5 -4.88 -0.37 13.88
N PHE A 6 -5.51 -0.65 12.75
CA PHE A 6 -5.76 -2.00 12.26
C PHE A 6 -4.84 -2.21 11.07
N LEU A 7 -4.24 -3.39 10.98
CA LEU A 7 -3.38 -3.75 9.86
C LEU A 7 -3.88 -5.06 9.28
N LEU A 8 -4.57 -4.97 8.14
CA LEU A 8 -4.75 -6.11 7.25
C LEU A 8 -3.38 -6.47 6.65
N ILE A 9 -2.61 -7.29 7.37
CA ILE A 9 -1.55 -8.05 6.72
C ILE A 9 -2.21 -9.22 6.00
N SER A 10 -2.44 -9.05 4.70
CA SER A 10 -2.92 -10.08 3.79
C SER A 10 -2.10 -11.37 3.91
N CYS A 11 -2.62 -12.36 4.63
CA CYS A 11 -2.04 -13.69 4.74
C CYS A 11 -2.55 -14.56 3.58
N SER A 12 -1.94 -14.46 2.40
CA SER A 12 -2.10 -15.47 1.35
C SER A 12 -1.00 -16.52 1.48
N LEU A 13 -1.33 -17.67 2.07
CA LEU A 13 -1.00 -19.03 1.60
C LEU A 13 -1.47 -20.04 2.66
N CYS A 14 -2.67 -20.59 2.45
CA CYS A 14 -3.12 -21.80 3.12
C CYS A 14 -2.78 -22.99 2.21
N LEU A 15 -1.83 -23.83 2.60
CA LEU A 15 -1.83 -25.24 2.21
C LEU A 15 -1.51 -26.09 3.45
N SER A 16 -2.41 -27.02 3.68
CA SER A 16 -2.59 -27.88 4.86
C SER A 16 -1.39 -28.72 5.28
N ALA A 17 -1.20 -28.84 6.58
CA ALA A 17 -0.84 -30.12 7.21
C ALA A 17 -1.40 -30.17 8.65
N PHE A 18 -2.51 -30.89 8.83
CA PHE A 18 -2.96 -31.36 10.13
C PHE A 18 -2.14 -32.61 10.49
N SER A 19 -1.51 -32.63 11.67
CA SER A 19 -1.44 -33.79 12.57
C SER A 19 -0.67 -33.45 13.84
N GLY A 20 -1.24 -33.80 14.99
CA GLY A 20 -0.48 -34.00 16.22
C GLY A 20 -0.90 -33.12 17.40
N CYS A 21 -2.01 -33.48 18.03
CA CYS A 21 -2.24 -33.18 19.43
C CYS A 21 -1.21 -33.96 20.28
N ASN A 22 -0.47 -33.28 21.16
CA ASN A 22 -0.18 -33.79 22.50
C ASN A 22 0.38 -32.69 23.41
N THR A 23 -0.18 -32.62 24.60
CA THR A 23 0.23 -31.80 25.74
C THR A 23 1.35 -32.45 26.55
N VAL A 24 2.03 -31.61 27.37
CA VAL A 24 2.97 -31.89 28.49
C VAL A 24 4.35 -32.45 28.05
N ASP A 25 5.52 -32.01 28.51
CA ASP A 25 5.91 -31.50 29.83
C ASP A 25 7.25 -30.74 29.77
N ASN A 26 7.51 -29.96 30.81
CA ASN A 26 8.63 -29.07 31.05
C ASN A 26 9.75 -29.81 31.81
N SER A 27 10.94 -29.98 31.22
CA SER A 27 12.18 -30.18 32.00
C SER A 27 13.47 -30.01 31.18
N GLU A 28 14.38 -29.25 31.78
CA GLU A 28 15.79 -28.97 31.49
C GLU A 28 16.63 -30.15 30.96
N ASN A 29 17.54 -29.91 29.99
CA ASN A 29 18.99 -30.18 30.14
C ASN A 29 19.86 -29.71 28.94
N LYS A 30 20.68 -28.67 29.20
CA LYS A 30 22.16 -28.62 29.05
C LYS A 30 22.87 -29.27 27.83
N ALA A 31 23.44 -28.37 27.03
CA ALA A 31 24.75 -28.36 26.34
C ALA A 31 25.49 -29.67 26.03
N VAL A 32 25.84 -29.87 24.75
CA VAL A 32 27.13 -30.46 24.34
C VAL A 32 27.67 -29.73 23.10
N ASN A 33 28.92 -29.31 23.23
CA ASN A 33 29.79 -28.72 22.23
C ASN A 33 30.55 -29.86 21.51
N ALA A 34 30.68 -29.83 20.18
CA ALA A 34 31.64 -30.68 19.48
C ALA A 34 32.09 -30.04 18.16
N ASP A 35 33.31 -29.55 18.22
CA ASP A 35 34.21 -29.12 17.14
C ASP A 35 34.76 -30.35 16.40
N VAL A 36 34.76 -30.32 15.06
CA VAL A 36 35.69 -31.11 14.23
C VAL A 36 36.06 -30.28 13.00
N THR A 37 37.36 -30.03 12.90
CA THR A 37 38.10 -29.32 11.84
C THR A 37 38.80 -30.28 10.88
N SER A 38 39.24 -29.71 9.73
CA SER A 38 40.30 -30.17 8.80
C SER A 38 39.86 -31.12 7.67
N SER A 39 40.26 -31.03 6.39
CA SER A 39 41.32 -30.32 5.61
C SER A 39 40.96 -30.43 4.10
N VAL A 40 41.03 -29.37 3.29
CA VAL A 40 42.10 -28.97 2.32
C VAL A 40 42.53 -29.99 1.24
N SER A 41 42.37 -29.59 -0.04
CA SER A 41 43.30 -29.72 -1.19
C SER A 41 42.69 -28.93 -2.38
N GLU A 42 43.19 -27.76 -2.78
CA GLU A 42 44.32 -27.41 -3.68
C GLU A 42 44.07 -27.54 -5.20
N GLU A 43 44.78 -26.66 -5.95
CA GLU A 43 44.91 -26.46 -7.43
C GLU A 43 43.98 -25.39 -8.07
N THR A 44 44.45 -24.17 -8.40
CA THR A 44 45.19 -23.68 -9.62
C THR A 44 44.40 -23.91 -10.93
N GLU A 45 44.26 -23.03 -11.94
CA GLU A 45 45.04 -21.91 -12.47
C GLU A 45 44.16 -21.09 -13.47
N THR A 46 44.55 -19.83 -13.68
CA THR A 46 44.41 -18.89 -14.82
C THR A 46 43.52 -19.10 -16.08
N ALA A 47 43.02 -17.92 -16.54
CA ALA A 47 42.98 -17.37 -17.92
C ALA A 47 41.69 -17.42 -18.77
N ALA A 48 41.24 -16.19 -19.07
CA ALA A 48 40.48 -15.63 -20.21
C ALA A 48 39.92 -16.56 -21.31
N GLU A 49 38.65 -16.35 -21.68
CA GLU A 49 38.31 -15.75 -22.98
C GLU A 49 36.83 -15.31 -23.06
N SER A 50 36.62 -14.32 -23.93
CA SER A 50 35.41 -13.58 -24.26
C SER A 50 34.29 -14.38 -24.95
N SER A 51 33.03 -13.99 -24.72
CA SER A 51 32.10 -13.72 -25.84
C SER A 51 30.83 -13.01 -25.35
N GLU A 52 30.67 -11.77 -25.79
CA GLU A 52 29.42 -11.01 -25.79
C GLU A 52 28.50 -11.57 -26.89
N ILE A 53 27.20 -11.70 -26.62
CA ILE A 53 26.18 -11.62 -27.67
C ILE A 53 25.08 -10.68 -27.18
N GLN A 54 25.10 -9.48 -27.73
CA GLN A 54 23.93 -8.61 -27.85
C GLN A 54 23.14 -9.02 -29.10
N TYR A 55 21.81 -8.96 -29.00
CA TYR A 55 20.94 -8.85 -30.17
C TYR A 55 20.19 -7.52 -30.09
N GLN A 56 20.67 -6.55 -30.88
CA GLN A 56 19.84 -5.57 -31.55
C GLN A 56 19.89 -5.89 -33.05
N THR A 57 18.78 -5.68 -33.75
CA THR A 57 18.78 -5.56 -35.20
C THR A 57 17.91 -4.36 -35.57
N GLU A 58 18.57 -3.29 -35.99
CA GLU A 58 17.99 -2.20 -36.76
C GLU A 58 17.93 -2.55 -38.26
N ALA A 59 16.97 -1.90 -38.92
CA ALA A 59 17.04 -1.21 -40.21
C ALA A 59 17.90 -1.74 -41.38
N GLY A 60 17.24 -1.74 -42.53
CA GLY A 60 17.77 -1.75 -43.89
C GLY A 60 16.62 -2.14 -44.82
N ILE A 61 16.37 -1.59 -46.00
CA ILE A 61 17.18 -0.97 -47.07
C ILE A 61 16.09 -0.31 -48.00
N SER A 62 16.23 0.74 -48.81
CA SER A 62 17.34 1.50 -49.42
C SER A 62 16.80 2.87 -49.84
N GLU A 63 17.64 3.89 -49.75
CA GLU A 63 17.57 5.04 -50.65
C GLU A 63 18.13 4.66 -52.02
N ASN A 64 17.56 5.22 -53.09
CA ASN A 64 18.28 5.41 -54.34
C ASN A 64 17.85 6.77 -54.93
N ILE A 65 18.67 7.80 -54.72
CA ILE A 65 18.58 9.07 -55.45
C ILE A 65 19.69 9.08 -56.49
N THR A 66 19.31 9.21 -57.76
CA THR A 66 20.20 9.63 -58.83
C THR A 66 19.47 10.71 -59.61
N GLU A 67 19.97 11.94 -59.56
CA GLU A 67 19.52 13.02 -60.43
C GLU A 67 19.95 12.74 -61.88
N SER A 68 19.04 12.93 -62.85
CA SER A 68 19.31 13.70 -64.08
C SER A 68 18.14 13.67 -65.08
N SER A 69 17.72 14.89 -65.43
CA SER A 69 17.20 15.39 -66.72
C SER A 69 15.84 14.95 -67.29
N ALA A 70 14.98 15.97 -67.39
CA ALA A 70 14.24 16.44 -68.57
C ALA A 70 12.86 15.86 -68.94
N ALA A 71 11.94 16.83 -69.09
CA ALA A 71 10.81 16.94 -70.02
C ALA A 71 9.50 16.16 -69.73
N ASP A 72 8.51 16.93 -69.28
CA ASP A 72 7.20 17.13 -69.92
C ASP A 72 6.39 15.89 -70.33
N THR A 73 5.33 15.55 -69.57
CA THR A 73 3.97 15.31 -70.11
C THR A 73 2.93 15.23 -68.96
N ASP A 74 1.88 16.05 -69.03
CA ASP A 74 0.68 16.02 -68.17
C ASP A 74 -0.10 14.70 -68.27
N ILE A 75 -0.42 14.06 -67.14
CA ILE A 75 -1.54 13.11 -67.02
C ILE A 75 -2.26 13.30 -65.68
N TYR A 76 -3.55 13.63 -65.77
CA TYR A 76 -4.50 13.79 -64.67
C TYR A 76 -4.60 12.52 -63.81
N ALA A 77 -4.30 12.62 -62.51
CA ALA A 77 -4.66 11.63 -61.50
C ALA A 77 -5.68 12.27 -60.55
N GLU A 78 -6.87 11.69 -60.48
CA GLU A 78 -7.93 12.13 -59.57
C GLU A 78 -7.47 12.01 -58.12
N THR A 79 -7.47 13.15 -57.43
CA THR A 79 -7.25 13.24 -55.99
C THR A 79 -8.44 12.61 -55.27
N SER A 80 -8.30 11.37 -54.83
CA SER A 80 -9.17 10.81 -53.79
C SER A 80 -8.60 11.20 -52.42
N VAL A 81 -9.04 12.36 -51.92
CA VAL A 81 -8.84 12.71 -50.50
C VAL A 81 -9.74 11.78 -49.69
N GLN A 82 -9.17 10.75 -49.08
CA GLN A 82 -9.85 10.06 -47.98
C GLN A 82 -9.96 11.06 -46.83
N THR A 83 -11.16 11.56 -46.59
CA THR A 83 -11.48 12.23 -45.34
C THR A 83 -11.37 11.21 -44.22
N LEU A 84 -10.35 11.36 -43.37
CA LEU A 84 -10.28 10.65 -42.08
C LEU A 84 -11.48 11.12 -41.25
N ASP A 85 -12.50 10.27 -41.20
CA ASP A 85 -13.66 10.43 -40.34
C ASP A 85 -13.17 10.41 -38.89
N THR A 86 -13.10 11.58 -38.27
CA THR A 86 -12.74 11.73 -36.86
C THR A 86 -13.99 11.32 -36.09
N GLN A 87 -14.05 10.07 -35.63
CA GLN A 87 -15.16 9.64 -34.78
C GLN A 87 -15.21 10.54 -33.54
N ALA A 88 -16.34 11.24 -33.36
CA ALA A 88 -16.58 12.09 -32.22
C ALA A 88 -16.68 11.21 -30.96
N GLN A 89 -15.58 11.12 -30.21
CA GLN A 89 -15.52 10.40 -28.95
C GLN A 89 -16.49 11.04 -27.95
N ALA A 90 -17.32 10.21 -27.31
CA ALA A 90 -18.43 10.64 -26.45
C ALA A 90 -17.99 11.65 -25.37
N SER A 91 -18.88 12.60 -25.02
CA SER A 91 -18.65 13.57 -23.94
C SER A 91 -18.88 12.96 -22.56
N ALA A 92 -18.19 13.46 -21.53
CA ALA A 92 -18.44 13.06 -20.15
C ALA A 92 -19.86 13.43 -19.70
N GLU A 93 -20.50 12.55 -18.93
CA GLU A 93 -21.79 12.80 -18.26
C GLU A 93 -21.60 13.06 -16.77
N LYS A 94 -20.63 12.38 -16.14
CA LYS A 94 -20.37 12.47 -14.70
C LYS A 94 -18.90 12.25 -14.37
N ILE A 95 -18.39 12.99 -13.38
CA ILE A 95 -17.12 12.72 -12.69
C ILE A 95 -17.45 12.22 -11.27
N VAL A 96 -16.76 11.16 -10.82
CA VAL A 96 -16.89 10.59 -9.47
C VAL A 96 -15.52 10.51 -8.83
N LEU A 97 -15.40 11.04 -7.62
CA LEU A 97 -14.21 10.91 -6.78
C LEU A 97 -14.34 9.67 -5.89
N SER A 98 -13.22 9.03 -5.57
CA SER A 98 -13.20 7.84 -4.69
C SER A 98 -13.66 8.14 -3.25
N GLN A 99 -13.62 9.40 -2.83
CA GLN A 99 -14.00 9.85 -1.50
C GLN A 99 -14.46 11.32 -1.49
N ASP A 100 -15.35 11.68 -0.57
CA ASP A 100 -15.88 13.05 -0.42
C ASP A 100 -15.00 13.95 0.47
N THR A 101 -14.13 13.34 1.30
CA THR A 101 -13.22 14.04 2.21
C THR A 101 -11.85 13.36 2.24
N MET A 102 -10.79 14.10 2.51
CA MET A 102 -9.46 13.55 2.76
C MET A 102 -8.66 14.38 3.77
N THR A 103 -7.68 13.74 4.42
CA THR A 103 -6.66 14.42 5.23
C THR A 103 -5.31 14.33 4.56
N VAL A 104 -4.60 15.45 4.46
CA VAL A 104 -3.21 15.51 3.94
C VAL A 104 -2.31 16.04 5.04
N LEU A 105 -1.17 15.39 5.27
CA LEU A 105 -0.19 15.89 6.23
C LEU A 105 0.59 17.06 5.65
N LEU A 106 1.00 18.00 6.51
CA LEU A 106 1.77 19.17 6.11
C LEU A 106 3.04 18.75 5.35
N ASN A 107 3.25 19.31 4.16
CA ASN A 107 4.31 19.00 3.19
C ASN A 107 4.22 17.65 2.49
N GLU A 108 3.28 16.78 2.86
CA GLU A 108 3.04 15.50 2.19
C GLU A 108 2.04 15.66 1.03
N THR A 109 2.01 14.64 0.18
CA THR A 109 1.14 14.56 -0.99
C THR A 109 0.24 13.32 -0.92
N ALA A 110 -1.03 13.46 -1.27
CA ALA A 110 -1.98 12.36 -1.41
C ALA A 110 -2.75 12.48 -2.73
N ALA A 111 -3.00 11.35 -3.41
CA ALA A 111 -3.72 11.33 -4.67
C ALA A 111 -5.24 11.32 -4.45
N ALA A 112 -5.97 12.16 -5.19
CA ALA A 112 -7.41 12.04 -5.34
C ALA A 112 -7.71 11.29 -6.65
N GLU A 113 -8.41 10.16 -6.54
CA GLU A 113 -8.77 9.36 -7.70
C GLU A 113 -10.12 9.82 -8.26
N ALA A 114 -10.15 10.14 -9.56
CA ALA A 114 -11.34 10.52 -10.30
C ALA A 114 -11.64 9.52 -11.41
N SER A 115 -12.92 9.19 -11.60
CA SER A 115 -13.40 8.39 -12.71
C SER A 115 -14.46 9.15 -13.51
N VAL A 116 -14.49 8.93 -14.82
CA VAL A 116 -15.44 9.58 -15.76
C VAL A 116 -16.41 8.53 -16.30
N THR A 117 -17.70 8.88 -16.32
CA THR A 117 -18.76 8.06 -16.93
C THR A 117 -19.37 8.78 -18.12
N PRO A 118 -19.58 8.10 -19.27
CA PRO A 118 -19.09 6.76 -19.60
C PRO A 118 -17.55 6.70 -19.75
N SER A 119 -16.97 5.51 -19.67
CA SER A 119 -15.54 5.30 -19.90
C SER A 119 -15.18 5.50 -21.38
N GLY A 120 -13.96 5.98 -21.68
CA GLY A 120 -13.52 6.20 -23.06
C GLY A 120 -14.04 7.49 -23.69
N THR A 121 -14.46 8.46 -22.87
CA THR A 121 -14.89 9.80 -23.31
C THR A 121 -13.70 10.68 -23.68
N SER A 122 -13.96 11.80 -24.35
CA SER A 122 -12.95 12.83 -24.67
C SER A 122 -12.66 13.77 -23.49
N ALA A 123 -13.06 13.40 -22.27
CA ALA A 123 -12.97 14.24 -21.09
C ALA A 123 -11.52 14.59 -20.75
N VAL A 124 -11.27 15.85 -20.42
CA VAL A 124 -9.95 16.31 -19.97
C VAL A 124 -10.13 16.91 -18.59
N LEU A 125 -9.63 16.22 -17.56
CA LEU A 125 -9.80 16.65 -16.19
C LEU A 125 -8.91 17.85 -15.87
N VAL A 126 -9.51 18.86 -15.24
CA VAL A 126 -8.82 20.06 -14.75
C VAL A 126 -9.08 20.19 -13.26
N TRP A 127 -7.99 20.16 -12.49
CA TRP A 127 -8.01 20.26 -11.04
C TRP A 127 -7.76 21.69 -10.57
N SER A 128 -8.40 22.08 -9.46
CA SER A 128 -8.15 23.36 -8.80
C SER A 128 -8.39 23.28 -7.30
N SER A 129 -7.79 24.21 -6.56
CA SER A 129 -8.00 24.39 -5.12
C SER A 129 -8.72 25.69 -4.85
N THR A 130 -9.68 25.69 -3.91
CA THR A 130 -10.28 26.93 -3.41
C THR A 130 -9.30 27.77 -2.59
N ASP A 131 -8.27 27.14 -2.02
CA ASP A 131 -7.19 27.82 -1.30
C ASP A 131 -5.86 27.06 -1.47
N SER A 132 -5.07 27.51 -2.45
CA SER A 132 -3.75 26.94 -2.74
C SER A 132 -2.69 27.29 -1.70
N THR A 133 -3.00 28.10 -0.68
CA THR A 133 -2.10 28.32 0.46
C THR A 133 -2.28 27.25 1.53
N ILE A 134 -3.43 26.57 1.55
CA ILE A 134 -3.72 25.42 2.43
C ILE A 134 -3.30 24.13 1.74
N ALA A 135 -3.81 23.85 0.54
CA ALA A 135 -3.40 22.69 -0.25
C ALA A 135 -3.42 23.00 -1.75
N SER A 136 -2.38 22.55 -2.47
CA SER A 136 -2.30 22.64 -3.93
C SER A 136 -2.59 21.29 -4.56
N VAL A 137 -3.12 21.27 -5.79
CA VAL A 137 -3.34 20.07 -6.59
C VAL A 137 -2.64 20.21 -7.94
N ASP A 138 -2.00 19.15 -8.43
CA ASP A 138 -1.39 19.11 -9.76
C ASP A 138 -2.36 18.60 -10.84
N ALA A 139 -1.86 18.42 -12.07
CA ALA A 139 -2.67 17.97 -13.20
C ALA A 139 -3.16 16.52 -13.08
N ASP A 140 -2.48 15.71 -12.27
CA ASP A 140 -2.76 14.28 -12.10
C ASP A 140 -3.66 14.02 -10.87
N GLY A 141 -4.06 15.08 -10.15
CA GLY A 141 -4.90 14.97 -8.96
C GLY A 141 -4.11 14.71 -7.67
N ASN A 142 -2.78 14.92 -7.67
CA ASN A 142 -1.99 14.82 -6.46
C ASN A 142 -2.10 16.11 -5.64
N ILE A 143 -2.58 15.98 -4.41
CA ILE A 143 -2.87 17.08 -3.50
C ILE A 143 -1.75 17.17 -2.46
N LYS A 144 -1.03 18.29 -2.44
CA LYS A 144 0.03 18.59 -1.48
C LYS A 144 -0.48 19.52 -0.38
N GLY A 145 -0.26 19.15 0.88
CA GLY A 145 -0.52 20.01 2.04
C GLY A 145 0.53 21.10 2.18
N ILE A 146 0.12 22.37 2.25
CA ILE A 146 1.01 23.54 2.33
C ILE A 146 0.94 24.22 3.69
N SER A 147 -0.26 24.41 4.24
CA SER A 147 -0.47 24.94 5.59
C SER A 147 -1.68 24.29 6.24
N GLU A 148 -1.68 24.23 7.57
CA GLU A 148 -2.80 23.67 8.32
C GLU A 148 -4.09 24.44 8.05
N GLY A 149 -5.18 23.73 7.81
CA GLY A 149 -6.46 24.34 7.45
C GLY A 149 -7.36 23.38 6.68
N ALA A 150 -8.44 23.91 6.14
CA ALA A 150 -9.33 23.16 5.27
C ALA A 150 -9.61 23.94 3.98
N CYS A 151 -9.58 23.24 2.86
CA CYS A 151 -9.95 23.77 1.56
C CYS A 151 -10.75 22.73 0.76
N THR A 152 -11.27 23.12 -0.40
CA THR A 152 -11.96 22.20 -1.31
C THR A 152 -11.12 22.08 -2.58
N ILE A 153 -10.86 20.84 -2.99
CA ILE A 153 -10.29 20.55 -4.31
C ILE A 153 -11.44 20.22 -5.25
N MET A 154 -11.45 20.85 -6.42
CA MET A 154 -12.44 20.66 -7.46
C MET A 154 -11.80 20.01 -8.68
N VAL A 155 -12.55 19.14 -9.35
CA VAL A 155 -12.21 18.58 -10.65
C VAL A 155 -13.35 18.84 -11.63
N LYS A 156 -13.03 19.28 -12.83
CA LYS A 156 -14.00 19.58 -13.90
C LYS A 156 -13.54 18.99 -15.22
N ASP A 157 -14.48 18.63 -16.10
CA ASP A 157 -14.14 18.39 -17.50
C ASP A 157 -13.88 19.74 -18.20
N LYS A 158 -12.72 19.86 -18.84
CA LYS A 158 -12.35 21.03 -19.67
C LYS A 158 -13.36 21.28 -20.78
N ASN A 159 -13.93 20.21 -21.34
CA ASN A 159 -14.83 20.29 -22.47
C ASN A 159 -16.28 20.54 -22.05
N ASN A 160 -16.63 20.25 -20.79
CA ASN A 160 -17.94 20.52 -20.21
C ASN A 160 -17.81 20.89 -18.70
N PRO A 161 -17.62 22.18 -18.37
CA PRO A 161 -17.39 22.62 -16.99
C PRO A 161 -18.56 22.38 -16.02
N ASP A 162 -19.77 22.08 -16.52
CA ASP A 162 -20.93 21.70 -15.71
C ASP A 162 -20.77 20.29 -15.13
N VAL A 163 -19.97 19.44 -15.77
CA VAL A 163 -19.57 18.13 -15.25
C VAL A 163 -18.39 18.34 -14.30
N SER A 164 -18.65 18.22 -12.99
CA SER A 164 -17.67 18.46 -11.95
C SER A 164 -17.88 17.59 -10.71
N ALA A 165 -16.83 17.46 -9.91
CA ALA A 165 -16.85 16.86 -8.58
C ALA A 165 -15.93 17.65 -7.64
N SER A 166 -16.07 17.45 -6.33
CA SER A 166 -15.26 18.12 -5.32
C SER A 166 -14.98 17.24 -4.12
N ILE A 167 -13.84 17.44 -3.48
CA ILE A 167 -13.41 16.75 -2.26
C ILE A 167 -13.00 17.78 -1.20
N HIS A 168 -13.45 17.57 0.04
CA HIS A 168 -13.08 18.40 1.17
C HIS A 168 -11.74 17.95 1.76
N VAL A 169 -10.73 18.82 1.72
CA VAL A 169 -9.37 18.52 2.16
C VAL A 169 -9.10 19.20 3.49
N THR A 170 -8.63 18.44 4.48
CA THR A 170 -8.07 18.99 5.72
C THR A 170 -6.57 18.76 5.76
N VAL A 171 -5.78 19.83 5.87
CA VAL A 171 -4.34 19.75 6.09
C VAL A 171 -4.04 19.86 7.57
N ARG A 172 -3.22 18.96 8.09
CA ARG A 172 -2.82 18.91 9.50
C ARG A 172 -1.30 18.81 9.62
N ALA A 173 -0.71 19.41 10.65
CA ALA A 173 0.72 19.28 10.91
C ALA A 173 1.11 17.80 11.08
N VAL A 174 2.30 17.47 10.57
CA VAL A 174 3.05 16.31 11.07
C VAL A 174 3.37 16.64 12.52
N ALA A 175 2.69 16.01 13.47
CA ALA A 175 2.98 16.29 14.85
C ALA A 175 4.38 15.81 15.20
N GLU A 176 5.04 16.57 16.07
CA GLU A 176 6.40 16.30 16.51
C GLU A 176 6.57 14.84 16.95
N THR A 177 7.57 14.19 16.37
CA THR A 177 8.01 12.87 16.77
C THR A 177 8.74 13.00 18.10
N THR A 178 8.07 12.75 19.22
CA THR A 178 8.80 12.53 20.48
C THR A 178 9.39 11.13 20.41
N GLN A 179 10.64 11.01 19.97
CA GLN A 179 11.46 9.85 20.34
C GLN A 179 11.70 9.96 21.85
N SER A 180 11.18 9.03 22.63
CA SER A 180 11.61 8.91 24.02
C SER A 180 13.04 8.37 23.99
N ASN A 181 14.03 9.26 24.07
CA ASN A 181 15.47 8.96 23.92
C ASN A 181 15.86 7.56 24.43
N SER A 182 16.49 6.77 23.54
CA SER A 182 17.11 5.50 23.89
C SER A 182 18.09 5.67 25.06
N VAL A 183 17.76 5.08 26.20
CA VAL A 183 18.70 4.83 27.28
C VAL A 183 19.10 3.35 27.19
N ASN A 184 20.40 3.06 27.04
CA ASN A 184 20.97 1.71 27.07
C ASN A 184 20.54 0.72 25.96
N GLY A 185 20.47 1.14 24.69
CA GLY A 185 20.27 0.21 23.58
C GLY A 185 18.85 -0.37 23.45
N VAL A 186 17.91 0.16 24.24
CA VAL A 186 16.48 -0.10 24.08
C VAL A 186 15.95 0.80 22.95
N THR A 187 15.30 0.19 21.96
CA THR A 187 14.58 0.92 20.90
C THR A 187 13.62 1.92 21.56
N ALA A 188 13.59 3.17 21.11
CA ALA A 188 12.64 4.14 21.65
C ALA A 188 11.24 3.89 21.06
N LEU A 189 10.18 3.95 21.88
CA LEU A 189 8.82 4.03 21.33
C LEU A 189 8.69 5.32 20.53
N THR A 190 8.13 5.21 19.33
CA THR A 190 7.92 6.35 18.43
C THR A 190 6.48 6.82 18.51
N TYR A 191 6.26 8.09 18.82
CA TYR A 191 4.92 8.69 18.81
C TYR A 191 4.83 9.82 17.80
N VAL A 192 3.74 9.87 17.05
CA VAL A 192 3.37 11.00 16.18
C VAL A 192 1.99 11.46 16.61
N SER A 193 1.84 12.72 17.02
CA SER A 193 0.58 13.27 17.56
C SER A 193 0.07 12.53 18.80
N GLY A 194 0.97 11.95 19.60
CA GLY A 194 0.60 11.09 20.73
C GLY A 194 0.05 9.72 20.32
N ILE A 195 0.12 9.35 19.04
CA ILE A 195 -0.22 8.02 18.52
C ILE A 195 1.07 7.22 18.42
N LEU A 196 1.09 6.03 19.04
CA LEU A 196 2.21 5.09 18.91
C LEU A 196 2.30 4.62 17.46
N VAL A 197 3.45 4.82 16.82
CA VAL A 197 3.71 4.45 15.43
C VAL A 197 4.60 3.22 15.39
N VAL A 198 4.12 2.19 14.70
CA VAL A 198 4.85 0.94 14.44
C VAL A 198 4.68 0.60 12.97
N ASN A 199 5.78 0.48 12.23
CA ASN A 199 5.75 0.09 10.82
C ASN A 199 7.12 -0.45 10.40
N LYS A 200 7.36 -0.68 9.10
CA LYS A 200 8.63 -1.21 8.58
C LYS A 200 9.86 -0.32 8.88
N THR A 201 9.65 0.95 9.23
CA THR A 201 10.71 1.91 9.60
C THR A 201 10.85 2.04 11.12
N TYR A 202 9.73 2.15 11.85
CA TYR A 202 9.70 2.36 13.29
C TYR A 202 9.36 1.06 14.01
N ALA A 203 10.35 0.44 14.65
CA ALA A 203 10.18 -0.79 15.42
C ALA A 203 9.82 -0.52 16.87
N LEU A 204 9.14 -1.48 17.49
CA LEU A 204 9.01 -1.62 18.93
C LEU A 204 10.23 -2.33 19.53
N PRO A 205 10.56 -2.06 20.80
CA PRO A 205 11.53 -2.84 21.57
C PRO A 205 11.16 -4.33 21.63
N SER A 206 12.17 -5.19 21.76
CA SER A 206 11.94 -6.63 21.93
C SER A 206 11.31 -6.99 23.28
N ASP A 207 11.47 -6.13 24.30
CA ASP A 207 10.89 -6.26 25.64
C ASP A 207 9.58 -5.47 25.83
N TYR A 208 9.09 -4.79 24.78
CA TYR A 208 7.77 -4.16 24.81
C TYR A 208 6.67 -5.23 24.67
N ASP A 209 6.12 -5.63 25.81
CA ASP A 209 5.12 -6.70 25.97
C ASP A 209 3.91 -6.22 26.80
N PRO A 210 3.04 -5.37 26.22
CA PRO A 210 1.90 -4.80 26.94
C PRO A 210 0.73 -5.77 27.10
N GLY A 211 0.69 -6.86 26.35
CA GLY A 211 -0.54 -7.64 26.14
C GLY A 211 -1.59 -6.88 25.30
N VAL A 212 -2.85 -7.35 25.33
CA VAL A 212 -3.95 -6.63 24.67
C VAL A 212 -4.31 -5.38 25.45
N ASP A 213 -4.45 -4.24 24.76
CA ASP A 213 -4.91 -2.99 25.38
C ASP A 213 -6.38 -3.08 25.79
N ALA A 214 -6.67 -2.76 27.05
CA ALA A 214 -8.00 -2.91 27.61
C ALA A 214 -9.02 -1.95 27.00
N ASP A 215 -8.61 -0.73 26.64
CA ASP A 215 -9.51 0.25 26.01
C ASP A 215 -9.82 -0.20 24.56
N ALA A 216 -8.83 -0.72 23.83
CA ALA A 216 -9.03 -1.29 22.50
C ALA A 216 -9.99 -2.49 22.55
N MET A 217 -9.82 -3.41 23.51
CA MET A 217 -10.73 -4.54 23.65
C MET A 217 -12.16 -4.08 23.96
N ALA A 218 -12.33 -3.13 24.89
CA ALA A 218 -13.65 -2.58 25.21
C ALA A 218 -14.31 -1.92 23.98
N ALA A 219 -13.55 -1.16 23.20
CA ALA A 219 -14.02 -0.57 21.96
C ALA A 219 -14.41 -1.62 20.91
N PHE A 220 -13.64 -2.71 20.80
CA PHE A 220 -13.99 -3.84 19.93
C PHE A 220 -15.29 -4.50 20.37
N GLU A 221 -15.50 -4.72 21.67
CA GLU A 221 -16.75 -5.30 22.18
C GLU A 221 -17.97 -4.41 21.89
N GLU A 222 -17.82 -3.09 21.94
CA GLU A 222 -18.87 -2.15 21.53
C GLU A 222 -19.16 -2.24 20.02
N MET A 223 -18.11 -2.26 19.20
CA MET A 223 -18.23 -2.45 17.74
C MET A 223 -18.91 -3.77 17.40
N GLN A 224 -18.51 -4.86 18.06
CA GLN A 224 -19.07 -6.20 17.86
C GLN A 224 -20.56 -6.23 18.21
N LYS A 225 -20.98 -5.60 19.31
CA LYS A 225 -22.40 -5.52 19.69
C LYS A 225 -23.22 -4.74 18.67
N ALA A 226 -22.69 -3.64 18.14
CA ALA A 226 -23.37 -2.86 17.12
C ALA A 226 -23.50 -3.62 15.80
N ALA A 227 -22.43 -4.29 15.35
CA ALA A 227 -22.46 -5.15 14.17
C ALA A 227 -23.53 -6.25 14.32
N TYR A 228 -23.59 -6.88 15.50
CA TYR A 228 -24.57 -7.91 15.80
C TYR A 228 -26.02 -7.41 15.77
N ALA A 229 -26.28 -6.19 16.26
CA ALA A 229 -27.60 -5.57 16.18
C ALA A 229 -28.08 -5.35 14.74
N GLU A 230 -27.15 -5.23 13.79
CA GLU A 230 -27.41 -5.07 12.35
C GLU A 230 -27.36 -6.40 11.58
N GLY A 231 -27.12 -7.53 12.28
CA GLY A 231 -27.12 -8.87 11.70
C GLY A 231 -25.76 -9.40 11.26
N TYR A 232 -24.67 -8.73 11.61
CA TYR A 232 -23.28 -9.13 11.29
C TYR A 232 -22.60 -9.83 12.47
N SER A 233 -21.69 -10.78 12.19
CA SER A 233 -20.95 -11.49 13.25
C SER A 233 -19.46 -11.23 13.15
N LEU A 234 -18.93 -10.42 14.07
CA LEU A 234 -17.50 -10.12 14.15
C LEU A 234 -16.82 -10.92 15.28
N TYR A 235 -15.63 -11.46 15.05
CA TYR A 235 -14.78 -12.04 16.09
C TYR A 235 -13.30 -11.77 15.81
N ILE A 236 -12.48 -11.73 16.87
CA ILE A 236 -11.02 -11.56 16.75
C ILE A 236 -10.40 -12.90 16.37
N SER A 237 -9.75 -12.95 15.22
CA SER A 237 -8.95 -14.10 14.77
C SER A 237 -7.52 -14.03 15.28
N SER A 238 -6.97 -12.82 15.39
CA SER A 238 -5.61 -12.58 15.89
C SER A 238 -5.57 -11.21 16.55
N GLY A 239 -5.01 -11.14 17.77
CA GLY A 239 -4.92 -9.90 18.55
C GLY A 239 -3.48 -9.59 18.91
N TYR A 240 -3.21 -9.41 20.21
CA TYR A 240 -1.84 -9.19 20.67
C TYR A 240 -0.91 -10.33 20.24
N ARG A 241 0.29 -9.96 19.76
CA ARG A 241 1.36 -10.88 19.41
C ARG A 241 2.69 -10.36 19.92
N SER A 242 3.33 -11.12 20.81
CA SER A 242 4.62 -10.73 21.36
C SER A 242 5.72 -10.70 20.32
N TYR A 243 6.82 -10.00 20.63
CA TYR A 243 8.00 -9.96 19.79
C TYR A 243 8.49 -11.37 19.43
N SER A 244 8.60 -12.26 20.43
CA SER A 244 9.03 -13.66 20.25
C SER A 244 8.07 -14.48 19.40
N THR A 245 6.76 -14.25 19.56
CA THR A 245 5.74 -14.91 18.72
C THR A 245 5.87 -14.43 17.27
N GLN A 246 6.06 -13.13 17.05
CA GLN A 246 6.26 -12.56 15.72
C GLN A 246 7.57 -13.05 15.08
N GLU A 247 8.63 -13.20 15.86
CA GLU A 247 9.92 -13.74 15.39
C GLU A 247 9.76 -15.18 14.87
N ASN A 248 9.12 -16.04 15.65
CA ASN A 248 8.86 -17.43 15.24
C ASN A 248 8.00 -17.50 13.98
N LEU A 249 6.94 -16.69 13.91
CA LEU A 249 6.06 -16.62 12.75
C LEU A 249 6.81 -16.15 11.50
N TYR A 250 7.54 -15.04 11.59
CA TYR A 250 8.31 -14.50 10.48
C TYR A 250 9.38 -15.50 10.00
N ASN A 251 10.10 -16.14 10.93
CA ASN A 251 11.12 -17.14 10.60
C ASN A 251 10.51 -18.37 9.91
N SER A 252 9.29 -18.78 10.28
CA SER A 252 8.59 -19.87 9.60
C SER A 252 8.27 -19.52 8.13
N TYR A 253 7.89 -18.27 7.87
CA TYR A 253 7.63 -17.76 6.52
C TYR A 253 8.90 -17.60 5.70
N VAL A 254 9.98 -17.10 6.30
CA VAL A 254 11.30 -17.03 5.65
C VAL A 254 11.78 -18.43 5.26
N ALA A 255 11.61 -19.42 6.13
CA ALA A 255 12.00 -20.80 5.86
C ALA A 255 11.16 -21.44 4.75
N ARG A 256 9.86 -21.13 4.68
CA ARG A 256 8.95 -21.70 3.69
C ARG A 256 9.07 -21.04 2.31
N ASP A 257 9.10 -19.71 2.29
CA ASP A 257 8.85 -18.91 1.08
C ASP A 257 10.03 -17.98 0.72
N GLY A 258 11.05 -17.93 1.56
CA GLY A 258 12.19 -17.03 1.40
C GLY A 258 11.94 -15.62 1.94
N LYS A 259 13.02 -14.96 2.36
CA LYS A 259 12.96 -13.66 3.03
C LYS A 259 12.28 -12.57 2.21
N GLN A 260 12.55 -12.52 0.90
CA GLN A 260 11.99 -11.49 0.04
C GLN A 260 10.46 -11.57 -0.04
N LEU A 261 9.89 -12.78 -0.11
CA LEU A 261 8.44 -12.96 -0.11
C LEU A 261 7.85 -12.74 1.29
N ALA A 262 8.50 -13.25 2.34
CA ALA A 262 8.06 -13.01 3.71
C ALA A 262 7.99 -11.51 4.07
N ASP A 263 8.89 -10.67 3.54
CA ASP A 263 8.87 -9.22 3.74
C ASP A 263 7.68 -8.49 3.06
N THR A 264 6.94 -9.15 2.15
CA THR A 264 5.75 -8.56 1.48
C THR A 264 4.47 -8.81 2.26
N TYR A 265 4.31 -10.00 2.86
CA TYR A 265 3.07 -10.41 3.52
C TYR A 265 3.23 -10.69 5.02
N SER A 266 4.41 -10.46 5.60
CA SER A 266 4.64 -10.57 7.04
C SER A 266 5.44 -9.37 7.55
N ALA A 267 5.58 -9.29 8.87
CA ALA A 267 6.36 -8.28 9.54
C ALA A 267 7.57 -8.92 10.23
N ARG A 268 8.72 -8.25 10.16
CA ARG A 268 9.86 -8.59 11.01
C ARG A 268 9.47 -8.36 12.48
N PRO A 269 10.05 -9.09 13.45
CA PRO A 269 9.75 -8.85 14.86
C PRO A 269 10.10 -7.41 15.25
N GLY A 270 9.27 -6.79 16.10
CA GLY A 270 9.32 -5.35 16.38
C GLY A 270 8.56 -4.47 15.38
N HIS A 271 8.28 -4.95 14.17
CA HIS A 271 7.61 -4.15 13.13
C HIS A 271 6.14 -4.53 12.90
N SER A 272 5.56 -5.37 13.78
CA SER A 272 4.15 -5.74 13.73
C SER A 272 3.33 -4.89 14.70
N GLU A 273 2.25 -4.31 14.21
CA GLU A 273 1.31 -3.56 15.05
C GLU A 273 0.58 -4.45 16.07
N HIS A 274 0.49 -5.77 15.84
CA HIS A 274 -0.05 -6.69 16.85
C HIS A 274 0.74 -6.65 18.17
N GLN A 275 2.03 -6.29 18.13
CA GLN A 275 2.83 -6.15 19.35
C GLN A 275 2.43 -4.90 20.16
N THR A 276 1.68 -3.95 19.59
CA THR A 276 1.14 -2.80 20.34
C THR A 276 0.06 -3.18 21.33
N GLY A 277 -0.65 -4.30 21.09
CA GLY A 277 -1.88 -4.63 21.80
C GLY A 277 -3.13 -3.89 21.30
N LEU A 278 -2.99 -3.03 20.27
CA LEU A 278 -4.05 -2.17 19.74
C LEU A 278 -4.66 -2.68 18.41
N ALA A 279 -4.05 -3.69 17.79
CA ALA A 279 -4.45 -4.24 16.49
C ALA A 279 -5.15 -5.59 16.62
N PHE A 280 -6.19 -5.78 15.82
CA PHE A 280 -6.98 -7.01 15.75
C PHE A 280 -7.19 -7.41 14.29
N ASP A 281 -6.92 -8.67 13.93
CA ASP A 281 -7.42 -9.28 12.71
C ASP A 281 -8.80 -9.87 13.00
N LEU A 282 -9.78 -9.60 12.14
CA LEU A 282 -11.16 -10.04 12.33
C LEU A 282 -11.54 -11.15 11.37
N ASN A 283 -12.32 -12.11 11.87
CA ASN A 283 -12.95 -13.21 11.16
C ASN A 283 -11.99 -14.10 10.33
N SER A 284 -11.56 -13.63 9.16
CA SER A 284 -10.55 -14.30 8.33
C SER A 284 -9.39 -13.34 8.10
N VAL A 285 -8.16 -13.86 8.28
CA VAL A 285 -6.91 -13.14 7.98
C VAL A 285 -6.61 -13.06 6.47
N ASP A 286 -7.47 -13.65 5.64
CA ASP A 286 -7.37 -13.60 4.19
C ASP A 286 -7.94 -12.29 3.66
N ALA A 287 -7.34 -11.75 2.59
CA ALA A 287 -7.76 -10.50 1.96
C ALA A 287 -9.23 -10.52 1.49
N SER A 288 -9.77 -11.71 1.16
CA SER A 288 -11.18 -11.89 0.81
C SER A 288 -12.17 -11.50 1.91
N PHE A 289 -11.73 -11.36 3.17
CA PHE A 289 -12.59 -10.84 4.23
C PHE A 289 -13.14 -9.45 3.89
N ALA A 290 -12.35 -8.60 3.22
CA ALA A 290 -12.79 -7.26 2.80
C ALA A 290 -14.02 -7.28 1.88
N ASP A 291 -14.23 -8.37 1.14
CA ASP A 291 -15.37 -8.50 0.21
C ASP A 291 -16.65 -9.01 0.87
N THR A 292 -16.55 -9.56 2.09
CA THR A 292 -17.68 -10.07 2.85
C THR A 292 -18.61 -8.96 3.34
N PRO A 293 -19.89 -9.26 3.66
CA PRO A 293 -20.78 -8.29 4.29
C PRO A 293 -20.20 -7.70 5.59
N GLU A 294 -19.57 -8.54 6.43
CA GLU A 294 -18.90 -8.13 7.66
C GLU A 294 -17.70 -7.21 7.40
N GLY A 295 -16.85 -7.53 6.43
CA GLY A 295 -15.67 -6.72 6.09
C GLY A 295 -16.06 -5.32 5.59
N LYS A 296 -17.09 -5.24 4.74
CA LYS A 296 -17.65 -3.96 4.28
C LYS A 296 -18.25 -3.15 5.43
N TRP A 297 -18.99 -3.82 6.32
CA TRP A 297 -19.53 -3.18 7.51
C TRP A 297 -18.42 -2.61 8.40
N VAL A 298 -17.33 -3.35 8.62
CA VAL A 298 -16.16 -2.88 9.38
C VAL A 298 -15.54 -1.65 8.73
N ALA A 299 -15.30 -1.67 7.42
CA ALA A 299 -14.75 -0.52 6.68
C ALA A 299 -15.60 0.75 6.84
N GLU A 300 -16.93 0.60 6.82
CA GLU A 300 -17.87 1.72 6.94
C GLU A 300 -18.07 2.21 8.38
N ASN A 301 -17.83 1.37 9.40
CA ASN A 301 -18.30 1.66 10.78
C ASN A 301 -17.21 1.67 11.85
N CYS A 302 -16.05 1.03 11.64
CA CYS A 302 -15.07 0.80 12.70
C CYS A 302 -14.51 2.11 13.32
N HIS A 303 -14.45 3.19 12.52
CA HIS A 303 -14.02 4.52 12.96
C HIS A 303 -14.89 5.13 14.06
N LYS A 304 -16.16 4.72 14.16
CA LYS A 304 -17.07 5.15 15.23
C LYS A 304 -16.64 4.63 16.60
N TYR A 305 -15.88 3.54 16.62
CA TYR A 305 -15.35 2.87 17.81
C TYR A 305 -13.84 3.13 17.98
N GLY A 306 -13.27 4.00 17.15
CA GLY A 306 -11.87 4.41 17.25
C GLY A 306 -10.89 3.56 16.44
N PHE A 307 -11.33 2.57 15.66
CA PHE A 307 -10.46 1.80 14.77
C PHE A 307 -10.35 2.44 13.38
N ILE A 308 -9.33 2.08 12.60
CA ILE A 308 -9.20 2.43 11.17
C ILE A 308 -8.86 1.16 10.39
N VAL A 309 -9.21 1.05 9.11
CA VAL A 309 -8.79 -0.09 8.23
C VAL A 309 -7.66 0.35 7.30
#